data_AF-A0A0C3RJ84-F1
#
_entry.id   AF-A0A0C3RJ84-F1
#
_cell.length_a   1.000
_cell.length_b   1.000
_cell.length_c   1.000
_cell.angle_alpha   90.00
_cell.angle_beta   90.00
_cell.angle_gamma   90.00
#
_symmetry.space_group_name_H-M   'P 1'
#
loop_
_entity.id
_entity.type
_entity.pdbx_description
1 polymer ?
#
loop_
_entity_poly.entity_id
_entity_poly.type
_entity_poly.pdbx_seq_one_letter_code
_entity_poly.pdbx_strand_id
1 'polypeptide(L)' 'CPLPILRTKKFLSEMAHGQVLKIMATDRGAMIDFQVFADQTGNELLSSSEITGEYLFYLKKR' A
#
# COMPACT_ATOMS: atom_id res chain seq x y z
N CYS A 1 -13.81 -7.84 -0.60
CA CYS A 1 -12.64 -8.67 -0.23
C CYS A 1 -11.43 -8.13 -1.00
N PRO A 2 -10.67 -7.18 -0.43
CA PRO A 2 -9.75 -6.35 -1.20
C PRO A 2 -8.46 -7.15 -1.51
N LEU A 3 -8.37 -7.66 -2.74
CA LEU A 3 -7.16 -8.29 -3.27
C LEU A 3 -5.89 -7.43 -3.15
N PRO A 4 -5.93 -6.08 -3.27
CA PRO A 4 -4.72 -5.25 -3.18
C PRO A 4 -3.99 -5.35 -1.83
N ILE A 5 -4.74 -5.38 -0.73
CA ILE A 5 -4.21 -5.42 0.64
C ILE A 5 -3.53 -6.76 0.92
N LEU A 6 -4.17 -7.87 0.52
CA LEU A 6 -3.62 -9.21 0.72
C LEU A 6 -2.31 -9.41 -0.04
N ARG A 7 -2.25 -8.94 -1.29
CA ARG A 7 -1.00 -8.98 -2.09
C ARG A 7 0.08 -8.13 -1.45
N THR A 8 -0.26 -6.92 -1.03
CA THR A 8 0.67 -6.00 -0.37
C THR A 8 1.26 -6.59 0.90
N LYS A 9 0.43 -7.20 1.75
CA LYS A 9 0.89 -7.89 2.97
C LYS A 9 1.86 -9.02 2.66
N LYS A 10 1.60 -9.82 1.62
CA LYS A 10 2.51 -10.89 1.20
C LYS A 10 3.88 -10.33 0.78
N PHE A 11 3.90 -9.33 -0.11
CA PHE A 11 5.16 -8.72 -0.54
C PHE A 11 5.94 -8.10 0.62
N LEU A 12 5.26 -7.35 1.50
CA LEU A 12 5.89 -6.76 2.68
C LEU A 12 6.51 -7.78 3.63
N SER A 13 5.95 -8.99 3.73
CA SER A 13 6.52 -10.05 4.56
C SER A 13 7.83 -10.62 4.01
N GLU A 14 8.06 -10.48 2.70
CA GLU A 14 9.27 -10.92 2.00
C GLU A 14 10.30 -9.79 1.85
N MET A 15 9.95 -8.55 2.23
CA MET A 15 10.80 -7.36 2.10
C MET A 15 11.60 -7.07 3.37
N ALA A 16 12.79 -6.52 3.18
CA ALA A 16 13.63 -6.03 4.27
C ALA A 16 13.17 -4.66 4.80
N HIS A 17 13.49 -4.40 6.06
CA HIS A 17 13.30 -3.10 6.70
C HIS A 17 13.93 -1.97 5.88
N GLY A 18 13.20 -0.88 5.68
CA GLY A 18 13.63 0.29 4.90
C GLY A 18 13.33 0.23 3.41
N GLN A 19 12.91 -0.93 2.86
CA GLN A 19 12.52 -1.03 1.45
C GLN A 19 11.15 -0.37 1.20
N VAL A 20 10.98 0.17 0.00
CA VAL A 20 9.74 0.85 -0.42
C VAL A 20 9.01 0.00 -1.46
N LEU A 21 7.76 -0.31 -1.18
CA LEU A 21 6.85 -1.01 -2.07
C LEU A 21 5.98 0.02 -2.80
N LYS A 22 6.00 -0.02 -4.13
CA LYS A 22 5.07 0.72 -4.98
C LYS A 22 3.86 -0.15 -5.26
N ILE A 23 2.67 0.33 -4.90
CA ILE A 23 1.39 -0.34 -5.20
C ILE A 23 0.61 0.52 -6.19
N MET A 24 -0.01 -0.15 -7.15
CA MET A 24 -0.94 0.45 -8.10
C MET A 24 -2.26 -0.32 -8.01
N ALA A 25 -3.36 0.39 -7.79
CA ALA A 25 -4.68 -0.18 -7.65
C ALA A 25 -5.69 0.67 -8.41
N THR A 26 -6.69 0.06 -9.02
CA THR A 26 -7.75 0.78 -9.76
C THR A 26 -9.05 0.87 -8.94
N ASP A 27 -9.00 0.47 -7.67
CA ASP A 27 -10.15 0.40 -6.78
C ASP A 27 -10.36 1.75 -6.07
N ARG A 28 -11.57 2.31 -6.16
CA ARG A 28 -11.95 3.56 -5.44
C ARG A 28 -11.72 3.51 -3.93
N GLY A 29 -11.82 2.32 -3.33
CA GLY A 29 -11.61 2.12 -1.89
C GLY A 29 -10.14 2.01 -1.47
N ALA A 30 -9.21 1.88 -2.42
CA ALA A 30 -7.81 1.59 -2.13
C ALA A 30 -7.16 2.70 -1.27
N MET A 31 -7.55 3.96 -1.44
CA MET A 31 -6.97 5.07 -0.70
C MET A 31 -7.16 4.93 0.82
N ILE A 32 -8.39 4.65 1.24
CA ILE A 32 -8.72 4.45 2.66
C ILE A 32 -8.12 3.13 3.15
N ASP A 33 -8.23 2.07 2.35
CA ASP A 33 -7.71 0.75 2.73
C ASP A 33 -6.19 0.78 2.99
N PHE A 34 -5.41 1.43 2.12
CA PHE A 34 -3.95 1.53 2.27
C PHE A 34 -3.52 2.44 3.42
N GLN A 35 -4.27 3.51 3.68
CA GLN A 35 -4.03 4.37 4.84
C GLN A 35 -4.24 3.60 6.14
N VAL A 36 -5.38 2.93 6.29
CA VAL A 36 -5.67 2.09 7.46
C VAL A 36 -4.69 0.94 7.58
N PHE A 37 -4.28 0.32 6.47
CA PHE A 37 -3.30 -0.76 6.49
C PHE A 37 -1.91 -0.32 6.93
N ALA A 38 -1.44 0.85 6.49
CA ALA A 38 -0.18 1.43 6.93
C ALA A 38 -0.20 1.64 8.45
N ASP A 39 -1.27 2.26 8.97
CA ASP A 39 -1.46 2.50 10.40
C ASP A 39 -1.51 1.20 11.22
N GLN A 40 -2.27 0.19 10.75
CA GLN A 40 -2.40 -1.10 11.43
C GLN A 40 -1.11 -1.92 11.45
N THR A 41 -0.31 -1.84 10.38
CA THR A 41 0.93 -2.61 10.24
C THR A 41 2.15 -1.88 10.78
N GLY A 42 2.01 -0.59 11.13
CA GLY A 42 3.11 0.28 11.54
C GLY A 42 4.11 0.57 10.41
N ASN A 43 3.73 0.29 9.16
CA ASN A 43 4.50 0.63 7.97
C ASN A 43 4.22 2.08 7.58
N GLU A 44 5.19 2.73 6.96
CA GLU A 44 5.09 4.17 6.68
C GLU A 44 4.57 4.39 5.26
N LEU A 45 3.38 4.99 5.12
CA LEU A 45 2.85 5.40 3.82
C LEU A 45 3.53 6.70 3.40
N LEU A 46 4.51 6.61 2.50
CA LEU A 46 5.31 7.74 2.03
C LEU A 46 4.52 8.66 1.10
N SER A 47 3.68 8.10 0.24
CA SER A 47 2.92 8.87 -0.74
C SER A 47 1.70 8.09 -1.21
N SER A 48 0.61 8.80 -1.46
CA SER A 48 -0.57 8.33 -2.15
C SER A 48 -0.96 9.35 -3.22
N SER A 49 -1.32 8.89 -4.42
CA SER A 49 -1.70 9.76 -5.53
C SER A 49 -2.72 9.07 -6.41
N GLU A 50 -3.64 9.84 -6.98
CA GLU A 50 -4.58 9.36 -7.99
C GLU A 50 -4.14 9.89 -9.36
N ILE A 51 -3.96 8.98 -10.31
CA ILE A 51 -3.54 9.26 -11.68
C ILE A 51 -4.58 8.63 -12.61
N THR A 52 -5.45 9.46 -13.17
CA THR A 52 -6.36 9.07 -14.27
C THR A 52 -7.21 7.82 -13.97
N GLY A 53 -7.70 7.69 -12.74
CA GLY A 53 -8.51 6.54 -12.28
C GLY A 53 -7.70 5.36 -11.72
N GLU A 54 -6.38 5.46 -11.69
CA GLU A 54 -5.49 4.56 -10.96
C GLU A 54 -4.97 5.23 -9.69
N TYR A 55 -4.92 4.48 -8.60
CA TYR A 55 -4.36 4.91 -7.33
C TYR A 55 -2.97 4.32 -7.15
N LEU A 56 -2.02 5.19 -6.85
CA LEU A 56 -0.63 4.87 -6.64
C LEU A 56 -0.26 5.11 -5.18
N PHE A 57 0.37 4.11 -4.56
CA PHE A 57 0.81 4.17 -3.16
C PHE A 57 2.27 3.78 -3.03
N TYR A 58 2.99 4.46 -2.16
CA TYR A 58 4.35 4.13 -1.78
C TYR A 58 4.38 3.81 -0.29
N LEU A 59 4.65 2.55 0.04
CA LEU A 59 4.64 2.06 1.41
C LEU A 59 6.04 1.58 1.76
N LYS A 60 6.64 2.15 2.79
CA LYS A 60 7.96 1.76 3.30
C LYS A 60 7.80 0.73 4.40
N LYS A 61 8.45 -0.42 4.23
CA LYS A 61 8.54 -1.45 5.25
C LYS A 61 9.31 -0.88 6.44
N ARG A 62 8.63 -0.75 7.58
CA ARG A 62 9.29 -0.41 8.84
C ARG A 62 10.03 -1.62 9.36
#